data_AF-A0A2R6ALE2-F1
#
_entry.id   AF-A0A2R6ALE2-F1
#
_cell.length_a   1.000
_cell.length_b   1.000
_cell.length_c   1.000
_cell.angle_alpha   90.00
_cell.angle_beta   90.00
_cell.angle_gamma   90.00
#
_symmetry.space_group_name_H-M   'P 1'
#
loop_
_entity.id
_entity.type
_entity.pdbx_description
1 polymer ?
#
loop_
_entity_poly.entity_id
_entity_poly.type
_entity_poly.pdbx_seq_one_letter_code
_entity_poly.pdbx_strand_id
1 'polypeptide(L)'
;MKTEYKVLLGIIIAGVLVIAGSNIAEQIIKQTTPIVQITGVNLEIEYTGNYTAYFGPSSQSGGNSLNTTAGSTIFDTLRLTNYDPLHTHSINQIALDTPGFTLLSISPSLPYSVSPGGSVTITLVIRVPNTNYIGSLNIIMVAS
;
A
#
# COMPACT_ATOMS: atom_id res chain seq x y z
N MET A 1 -69.42 -33.34 -24.20
CA MET A 1 -68.47 -33.26 -23.06
C MET A 1 -67.07 -33.67 -23.52
N LYS A 2 -66.34 -32.80 -24.26
CA LYS A 2 -64.94 -33.03 -24.68
C LYS A 2 -64.23 -31.79 -25.28
N THR A 3 -64.70 -30.58 -24.99
CA THR A 3 -64.17 -29.34 -25.62
C THR A 3 -63.55 -28.35 -24.63
N GLU A 4 -63.75 -28.52 -23.32
CA GLU A 4 -63.33 -27.53 -22.31
C GLU A 4 -61.91 -27.76 -21.75
N TYR A 5 -61.28 -28.90 -22.01
CA TYR A 5 -59.95 -29.22 -21.46
C TYR A 5 -58.78 -28.67 -22.30
N LYS A 6 -58.99 -28.27 -23.55
CA LYS A 6 -57.91 -27.75 -24.41
C LYS A 6 -57.60 -26.28 -24.17
N VAL A 7 -58.57 -25.50 -23.67
CA VAL A 7 -58.37 -24.07 -23.38
C VAL A 7 -57.65 -23.86 -22.05
N LEU A 8 -57.88 -24.71 -21.05
CA LEU A 8 -57.17 -24.63 -19.76
C LEU A 8 -55.69 -25.06 -19.82
N LEU A 9 -55.34 -26.03 -20.67
CA LEU A 9 -53.94 -26.50 -20.79
C LEU A 9 -53.02 -25.48 -21.50
N GLY A 10 -53.59 -24.68 -22.42
CA GLY A 10 -52.84 -23.65 -23.15
C GLY A 10 -52.49 -22.41 -22.31
N ILE A 11 -53.26 -22.12 -21.26
CA ILE A 11 -53.03 -20.96 -20.39
C ILE A 11 -51.99 -21.26 -19.31
N ILE A 12 -51.87 -22.52 -18.86
CA ILE A 12 -50.90 -22.90 -17.82
C ILE A 12 -49.47 -22.97 -18.38
N ILE A 13 -49.27 -23.36 -19.64
CA ILE A 13 -47.92 -23.42 -20.25
C ILE A 13 -47.42 -22.02 -20.65
N ALA A 14 -48.32 -21.08 -20.99
CA ALA A 14 -47.96 -19.68 -21.22
C ALA A 14 -47.66 -18.91 -19.91
N GLY A 15 -48.25 -19.32 -18.78
CA GLY A 15 -48.04 -18.68 -17.47
C GLY A 15 -46.76 -19.07 -16.73
N VAL A 16 -46.11 -20.19 -17.09
CA VAL A 16 -44.91 -20.69 -16.38
C VAL A 16 -43.61 -20.41 -17.13
N LEU A 17 -43.65 -20.05 -18.43
CA LEU A 17 -42.43 -19.76 -19.20
C LEU A 17 -42.05 -18.27 -19.27
N VAL A 18 -42.86 -17.37 -18.71
CA VAL A 18 -42.51 -15.93 -18.58
C VAL A 18 -41.81 -15.63 -17.23
N ILE A 19 -41.76 -16.58 -16.30
CA ILE A 19 -41.03 -16.46 -15.01
C ILE A 19 -39.71 -17.25 -15.03
N ALA A 20 -39.17 -17.56 -16.20
CA ALA A 20 -37.77 -17.97 -16.35
C ALA A 20 -36.88 -16.80 -16.81
N GLY A 21 -37.44 -15.58 -16.88
CA GLY A 21 -36.83 -14.42 -17.51
C GLY A 21 -36.25 -13.35 -16.58
N SER A 22 -36.09 -13.57 -15.27
CA SER A 22 -35.74 -12.43 -14.40
C SER A 22 -34.83 -12.69 -13.19
N ASN A 23 -34.02 -13.75 -13.15
CA ASN A 23 -33.04 -13.91 -12.05
C ASN A 23 -31.67 -14.47 -12.48
N ILE A 24 -31.23 -14.29 -13.73
CA ILE A 24 -29.87 -14.69 -14.16
C ILE A 24 -29.01 -13.48 -14.61
N ALA A 25 -29.59 -12.29 -14.66
CA ALA A 25 -28.88 -11.02 -14.70
C ALA A 25 -29.45 -10.24 -13.52
N GLU A 26 -28.80 -10.10 -12.37
CA GLU A 26 -27.56 -9.37 -12.19
C GLU A 26 -26.86 -9.88 -10.92
N GLN A 27 -26.05 -10.93 -11.02
CA GLN A 27 -24.87 -10.98 -10.17
C GLN A 27 -23.74 -10.34 -10.94
N ILE A 28 -23.86 -9.03 -11.20
CA ILE A 28 -22.69 -8.20 -11.40
C ILE A 28 -22.00 -8.23 -10.04
N ILE A 29 -21.12 -9.20 -9.83
CA ILE A 29 -20.13 -9.13 -8.77
C ILE A 29 -19.39 -7.84 -9.08
N LYS A 30 -19.74 -6.75 -8.37
CA LYS A 30 -18.90 -5.57 -8.31
C LYS A 30 -17.60 -6.05 -7.70
N GLN A 31 -16.66 -6.47 -8.55
CA GLN A 31 -15.31 -6.77 -8.13
C GLN A 31 -14.74 -5.42 -7.73
N THR A 32 -14.92 -5.08 -6.45
CA THR A 32 -14.32 -3.88 -5.88
C THR A 32 -12.83 -4.05 -5.99
N THR A 33 -12.19 -3.18 -6.76
CA THR A 33 -10.73 -3.16 -6.84
C THR A 33 -10.20 -3.00 -5.42
N PRO A 34 -9.35 -3.90 -4.92
CA PRO A 34 -8.86 -3.79 -3.56
C PRO A 34 -8.15 -2.44 -3.35
N ILE A 35 -8.33 -1.87 -2.16
CA ILE A 35 -7.80 -0.55 -1.79
C ILE A 35 -6.70 -0.69 -0.75
N VAL A 36 -5.68 0.16 -0.87
CA VAL A 36 -4.61 0.29 0.11
C VAL A 36 -4.71 1.69 0.71
N GLN A 37 -4.96 1.75 2.01
CA GLN A 37 -4.98 2.97 2.80
C GLN A 37 -3.79 2.96 3.76
N ILE A 38 -2.79 3.76 3.43
CA ILE A 38 -1.67 4.04 4.32
C ILE A 38 -2.11 5.19 5.24
N THR A 39 -2.11 4.97 6.55
CA THR A 39 -2.56 5.97 7.54
C THR A 39 -1.41 6.83 8.06
N GLY A 40 -0.18 6.40 7.86
CA GLY A 40 1.04 7.12 8.21
C GLY A 40 2.28 6.30 7.85
N VAL A 41 3.45 6.92 8.03
CA VAL A 41 4.77 6.32 7.80
C VAL A 41 5.56 6.40 9.11
N ASN A 42 6.08 5.26 9.54
CA ASN A 42 6.98 5.15 10.68
C ASN A 42 8.38 4.80 10.17
N LEU A 43 9.38 5.49 10.69
CA LEU A 43 10.79 5.23 10.43
C LEU A 43 11.46 4.81 11.74
N GLU A 44 12.08 3.64 11.72
CA GLU A 44 12.98 3.17 12.77
C GLU A 44 14.42 3.22 12.26
N ILE A 45 15.31 3.87 13.01
CA ILE A 45 16.72 4.05 12.69
C ILE A 45 17.56 3.25 13.68
N GLU A 46 18.24 2.23 13.16
CA GLU A 46 19.29 1.49 13.83
C GLU A 46 20.61 2.22 13.65
N TYR A 47 21.02 2.95 14.69
CA TYR A 47 22.33 3.59 14.76
C TYR A 47 23.39 2.56 15.12
N THR A 48 24.32 2.33 14.20
CA THR A 48 25.47 1.45 14.34
C THR A 48 26.73 2.33 14.50
N GLY A 49 27.70 1.90 15.31
CA GLY A 49 28.91 2.68 15.58
C GLY A 49 28.90 3.43 16.92
N ASN A 50 29.70 4.50 17.02
CA ASN A 50 30.01 5.17 18.29
C ASN A 50 29.11 6.37 18.59
N TYR A 51 28.34 6.84 17.61
CA TYR A 51 27.48 8.01 17.70
C TYR A 51 26.03 7.60 17.44
N THR A 52 25.08 8.31 18.05
CA THR A 52 23.65 8.01 17.93
C THR A 52 22.86 9.29 17.73
N ALA A 53 21.65 9.18 17.18
CA ALA A 53 20.68 10.26 17.04
C ALA A 53 21.11 11.43 16.13
N TYR A 54 22.15 11.26 15.32
CA TYR A 54 22.62 12.30 14.39
C TYR A 54 21.66 12.55 13.22
N PHE A 55 20.73 11.63 12.92
CA PHE A 55 19.58 11.87 12.03
C PHE A 55 18.26 12.10 12.79
N GLY A 56 18.33 12.41 14.09
CA GLY A 56 17.17 12.57 14.98
C GLY A 56 16.87 11.34 15.84
N PRO A 57 15.73 11.28 16.52
CA PRO A 57 15.33 10.12 17.33
C PRO A 57 15.35 8.82 16.52
N SER A 58 15.60 7.67 17.17
CA SER A 58 15.60 6.36 16.52
C SER A 58 14.22 6.02 15.95
N SER A 59 13.14 6.36 16.65
CA SER A 59 11.78 6.19 16.16
C SER A 59 11.18 7.53 15.76
N GLN A 60 10.71 7.62 14.51
CA GLN A 60 10.07 8.81 13.96
C GLN A 60 8.77 8.41 13.27
N SER A 61 7.73 9.22 13.38
CA SER A 61 6.46 9.00 12.69
C SER A 61 6.00 10.27 12.00
N GLY A 62 5.40 10.12 10.83
CA GLY A 62 4.96 11.23 10.00
C GLY A 62 4.29 10.76 8.71
N GLY A 63 4.27 11.64 7.73
CA GLY A 63 3.61 11.40 6.45
C GLY A 63 2.11 11.70 6.48
N ASN A 64 1.53 11.80 5.30
CA ASN A 64 0.10 12.01 5.11
C ASN A 64 -0.59 10.67 4.85
N SER A 65 -1.88 10.58 5.19
CA SER A 65 -2.67 9.43 4.76
C SER A 65 -2.73 9.39 3.23
N LEU A 66 -2.49 8.21 2.67
CA LEU A 66 -2.51 7.95 1.24
C LEU A 66 -3.49 6.82 0.95
N ASN A 67 -4.44 7.08 0.06
CA ASN A 67 -5.33 6.07 -0.50
C ASN A 67 -4.88 5.76 -1.93
N THR A 68 -4.68 4.48 -2.24
CA THR A 68 -4.30 4.03 -3.57
C THR A 68 -4.95 2.69 -3.91
N THR A 69 -4.86 2.31 -5.18
CA THR A 69 -5.28 1.00 -5.68
C THR A 69 -4.24 -0.06 -5.32
N ALA A 70 -4.69 -1.26 -4.94
CA ALA A 70 -3.82 -2.39 -4.73
C ALA A 70 -2.93 -2.71 -5.95
N GLY A 71 -1.69 -3.11 -5.70
CA GLY A 71 -0.68 -3.40 -6.72
C GLY A 71 -0.06 -2.19 -7.41
N SER A 72 -0.52 -0.98 -7.10
CA SER A 72 0.08 0.25 -7.61
C SER A 72 1.51 0.47 -7.10
N THR A 73 2.22 1.39 -7.75
CA THR A 73 3.53 1.86 -7.30
C THR A 73 3.39 3.28 -6.78
N ILE A 74 3.95 3.53 -5.60
CA ILE A 74 3.94 4.83 -4.93
C ILE A 74 5.38 5.31 -4.73
N PHE A 75 5.52 6.62 -4.49
CA PHE A 75 6.77 7.27 -4.16
C PHE A 75 6.68 7.82 -2.75
N ASP A 76 7.68 7.53 -1.93
CA ASP A 76 7.84 8.13 -0.61
C ASP A 76 9.21 8.82 -0.51
N THR A 77 9.29 9.87 0.31
CA THR A 77 10.52 10.66 0.45
C THR A 77 10.88 10.86 1.91
N LEU A 78 12.10 10.48 2.27
CA LEU A 78 12.68 10.68 3.59
C LEU A 78 13.69 11.82 3.52
N ARG A 79 13.48 12.88 4.29
CA ARG A 79 14.44 13.97 4.43
C ARG A 79 15.21 13.80 5.73
N LEU A 80 16.51 13.62 5.62
CA LEU A 80 17.41 13.38 6.76
C LEU A 80 18.43 14.51 6.82
N THR A 81 18.69 14.99 8.03
CA THR A 81 19.70 16.03 8.29
C THR A 81 20.67 15.49 9.30
N ASN A 82 21.96 15.54 8.97
CA ASN A 82 23.01 15.20 9.91
C ASN A 82 23.23 16.38 10.87
N TYR A 83 22.78 16.21 12.11
CA TYR A 83 22.92 17.19 13.17
C TYR A 83 24.25 17.10 13.93
N ASP A 84 25.10 16.10 13.64
CA ASP A 84 26.46 16.05 14.16
C ASP A 84 27.30 17.16 13.49
N PRO A 85 27.89 18.09 14.26
CA PRO A 85 28.65 19.19 13.69
C PRO A 85 30.06 18.81 13.24
N LEU A 86 30.54 17.62 13.57
CA LEU A 86 31.95 17.22 13.38
C LEU A 86 32.11 16.02 12.44
N HIS A 87 31.17 15.08 12.43
CA HIS A 87 31.35 13.80 11.73
C HIS A 87 30.39 13.63 10.55
N THR A 88 30.92 13.05 9.47
CA THR A 88 30.10 12.54 8.37
C THR A 88 29.51 11.21 8.80
N HIS A 89 28.20 11.05 8.63
CA HIS A 89 27.49 9.81 8.91
C HIS A 89 26.90 9.25 7.62
N SER A 90 26.76 7.93 7.55
CA SER A 90 26.30 7.21 6.36
C SER A 90 24.98 6.51 6.62
N ILE A 91 24.14 6.48 5.60
CA ILE A 91 22.93 5.68 5.55
C ILE A 91 23.30 4.42 4.79
N ASN A 92 23.34 3.29 5.49
CA ASN A 92 23.87 2.04 4.94
C ASN A 92 22.80 1.22 4.26
N GLN A 93 21.61 1.17 4.85
CA GLN A 93 20.50 0.34 4.38
C GLN A 93 19.15 0.99 4.68
N ILE A 94 18.18 0.76 3.80
CA ILE A 94 16.77 1.03 4.02
C ILE A 94 15.98 -0.19 3.58
N ALA A 95 15.02 -0.61 4.41
CA ALA A 95 14.12 -1.72 4.15
C ALA A 95 12.68 -1.37 4.59
N LEU A 96 11.71 -2.13 4.09
CA LEU A 96 10.32 -2.05 4.53
C LEU A 96 10.06 -3.24 5.45
N ASP A 97 9.43 -2.97 6.59
CA ASP A 97 9.04 -4.01 7.55
C ASP A 97 7.54 -4.36 7.47
N THR A 98 6.74 -3.53 6.81
CA THR A 98 5.30 -3.80 6.62
C THR A 98 5.10 -4.93 5.60
N PRO A 99 4.42 -6.04 5.96
CA PRO A 99 4.16 -7.15 5.05
C PRO A 99 3.36 -6.75 3.80
N GLY A 100 3.70 -7.36 2.67
CA GLY A 100 2.99 -7.16 1.40
C GLY A 100 3.43 -5.92 0.61
N PHE A 101 4.24 -5.04 1.19
CA PHE A 101 4.91 -3.96 0.47
C PHE A 101 6.25 -4.45 -0.09
N THR A 102 6.67 -3.89 -1.21
CA THR A 102 7.96 -4.22 -1.83
C THR A 102 8.71 -2.95 -2.19
N LEU A 103 9.93 -2.82 -1.71
CA LEU A 103 10.84 -1.74 -2.10
C LEU A 103 11.43 -2.07 -3.47
N LEU A 104 11.09 -1.29 -4.49
CA LEU A 104 11.55 -1.49 -5.86
C LEU A 104 12.89 -0.80 -6.12
N SER A 105 13.07 0.41 -5.60
CA SER A 105 14.32 1.15 -5.71
C SER A 105 14.45 2.24 -4.64
N ILE A 106 15.70 2.67 -4.45
CA ILE A 106 16.10 3.74 -3.54
C ILE A 106 17.00 4.70 -4.34
N SER A 107 16.78 6.01 -4.19
CA SER A 107 17.63 7.05 -4.78
C SER A 107 17.88 8.18 -3.77
N PRO A 108 19.12 8.63 -3.54
CA PRO A 108 20.37 8.11 -4.11
C PRO A 108 20.67 6.66 -3.67
N SER A 109 21.56 5.98 -4.41
CA SER A 109 21.98 4.62 -4.06
C SER A 109 22.69 4.57 -2.71
N LEU A 110 22.44 3.51 -1.94
CA LEU A 110 23.08 3.27 -0.65
C LEU A 110 24.34 2.39 -0.80
N PRO A 111 25.37 2.53 0.05
CA PRO A 111 25.44 3.49 1.16
C PRO A 111 25.58 4.94 0.69
N TYR A 112 24.98 5.87 1.44
CA TYR A 112 25.05 7.31 1.13
C TYR A 112 25.55 8.11 2.33
N SER A 113 26.60 8.91 2.13
CA SER A 113 27.20 9.72 3.20
C SER A 113 26.63 11.14 3.24
N VAL A 114 26.36 11.63 4.45
CA VAL A 114 25.84 12.96 4.74
C VAL A 114 26.85 13.72 5.60
N SER A 115 27.48 14.73 5.01
CA SER A 115 28.46 15.59 5.68
C SER A 115 27.89 16.27 6.93
N PRO A 116 28.73 16.73 7.87
CA PRO A 116 28.30 17.50 9.04
C PRO A 116 27.39 18.68 8.65
N GLY A 117 26.24 18.79 9.30
CA GLY A 117 25.23 19.83 9.01
C GLY A 117 24.52 19.68 7.65
N GLY A 118 24.85 18.65 6.86
CA GLY A 118 24.26 18.38 5.56
C GLY A 118 22.88 17.73 5.66
N SER A 119 22.12 17.81 4.56
CA SER A 119 20.85 17.09 4.41
C SER A 119 20.83 16.28 3.13
N VAL A 120 20.06 15.18 3.15
CA VAL A 120 19.74 14.37 1.97
C VAL A 120 18.24 14.11 1.92
N THR A 121 17.69 14.07 0.70
CA THR A 121 16.35 13.55 0.45
C THR A 121 16.50 12.22 -0.26
N ILE A 122 16.01 11.15 0.36
CA ILE A 122 15.97 9.81 -0.20
C ILE A 122 14.56 9.56 -0.75
N THR A 123 14.47 9.20 -2.03
CA THR A 123 13.23 8.77 -2.67
C THR A 123 13.18 7.25 -2.72
N LEU A 124 12.08 6.69 -2.22
CA LEU A 124 11.75 5.28 -2.24
C LEU A 124 10.67 5.04 -3.30
N VAL A 125 10.87 4.03 -4.14
CA VAL A 125 9.83 3.55 -5.06
C VAL A 125 9.27 2.25 -4.50
N ILE A 126 8.00 2.24 -4.14
CA ILE A 126 7.39 1.16 -3.37
C ILE A 126 6.20 0.59 -4.12
N ARG A 127 6.16 -0.74 -4.27
CA ARG A 127 4.94 -1.45 -4.70
C ARG A 127 4.08 -1.76 -3.49
N VAL A 128 2.82 -1.35 -3.54
CA VAL A 128 1.83 -1.64 -2.49
C VAL A 128 1.24 -3.04 -2.69
N PRO A 129 0.68 -3.69 -1.65
CA PRO A 129 0.13 -5.03 -1.75
C PRO A 129 -0.99 -5.14 -2.79
N ASN A 130 -1.16 -6.35 -3.35
CA ASN A 130 -2.25 -6.70 -4.29
C ASN A 130 -3.57 -7.05 -3.57
N THR A 131 -3.71 -6.68 -2.30
CA THR A 131 -4.87 -6.98 -1.45
C THR A 131 -5.29 -5.73 -0.67
N ASN A 132 -6.45 -5.77 -0.03
CA ASN A 132 -6.87 -4.70 0.86
C ASN A 132 -5.85 -4.52 1.99
N TYR A 133 -5.55 -3.27 2.32
CA TYR A 133 -4.67 -2.92 3.42
C TYR A 133 -5.12 -1.61 4.06
N ILE A 134 -5.13 -1.55 5.39
CA ILE A 134 -5.35 -0.34 6.18
C ILE A 134 -4.33 -0.35 7.32
N GLY A 135 -3.44 0.63 7.37
CA GLY A 135 -2.43 0.70 8.43
C GLY A 135 -1.25 1.60 8.08
N SER A 136 -0.22 1.58 8.93
CA SER A 136 1.01 2.36 8.74
C SER A 136 2.09 1.60 7.98
N LEU A 137 2.80 2.31 7.11
CA LEU A 137 4.02 1.82 6.49
C LEU A 137 5.19 1.96 7.47
N ASN A 138 5.89 0.88 7.76
CA ASN A 138 7.06 0.86 8.63
C ASN A 138 8.31 0.68 7.78
N ILE A 139 9.27 1.57 7.98
CA ILE A 139 10.55 1.63 7.29
C ILE A 139 11.64 1.43 8.35
N ILE A 140 12.60 0.57 8.06
CA ILE A 140 13.79 0.37 8.88
C ILE A 140 14.99 0.93 8.12
N MET A 141 15.82 1.70 8.82
CA MET A 141 17.05 2.29 8.31
C MET A 141 18.21 1.88 9.20
N VAL A 142 19.35 1.53 8.60
CA VAL A 142 20.61 1.34 9.31
C VAL A 142 21.54 2.49 8.96
N ALA A 143 22.11 3.14 9.96
CA ALA A 143 23.03 4.26 9.80
C ALA A 143 24.31 4.05 10.62
N SER A 144 25.46 4.59 10.14
CA SER A 144 26.76 4.56 10.83
C SER A 144 27.52 5.87 10.82
#